data_AF-A0A7Y9I7L5-F1
#
_entry.id   AF-A0A7Y9I7L5-F1
#
_cell.length_a   1.000
_cell.length_b   1.000
_cell.length_c   1.000
_cell.angle_alpha   90.00
_cell.angle_beta   90.00
_cell.angle_gamma   90.00
#
_symmetry.space_group_name_H-M   'P 1'
#
loop_
_entity.id
_entity.type
_entity.pdbx_description
1 polymer ?
#
loop_
_entity_poly.entity_id
_entity_poly.type
_entity_poly.pdbx_seq_one_letter_code
_entity_poly.pdbx_strand_id
1 'polypeptide(L)'
;MIDAADLVADPEQMMILYCRAVGIPFREDSLTWDTGHRTEWRLTDEWHETVAGSTQFSDPATDYPATVANTPRLAEFSAHHEKFYERLRTVRLTPRSSRP
;
A
#
# COMPACT_ATOMS: atom_id res chain seq x y z
N MET A 1 2.03 11.94 -0.36
CA MET A 1 2.13 10.55 0.11
C MET A 1 0.88 9.80 -0.35
N ILE A 2 0.98 8.52 -0.71
CA ILE A 2 -0.16 7.63 -0.92
C ILE A 2 -0.25 6.74 0.31
N ASP A 3 -1.45 6.58 0.86
CA ASP A 3 -1.70 5.65 1.95
C ASP A 3 -2.16 4.30 1.39
N ALA A 4 -1.60 3.20 1.89
CA ALA A 4 -1.90 1.87 1.40
C ALA A 4 -3.36 1.48 1.67
N ALA A 5 -3.94 1.88 2.81
CA ALA A 5 -5.33 1.59 3.13
C ALA A 5 -6.29 2.32 2.18
N ASP A 6 -5.99 3.59 1.87
CA ASP A 6 -6.78 4.37 0.90
C ASP A 6 -6.65 3.77 -0.51
N LEU A 7 -5.45 3.31 -0.91
CA LEU A 7 -5.20 2.67 -2.21
C LEU A 7 -5.94 1.34 -2.35
N VAL A 8 -5.94 0.50 -1.33
CA VAL A 8 -6.64 -0.79 -1.40
C VAL A 8 -8.15 -0.62 -1.34
N ALA A 9 -8.66 0.40 -0.64
CA ALA A 9 -10.09 0.68 -0.56
C ALA A 9 -10.70 1.21 -1.87
N ASP A 10 -9.97 2.04 -2.61
CA ASP A 10 -10.39 2.58 -3.92
C ASP A 10 -9.18 2.75 -4.87
N PRO A 11 -8.71 1.63 -5.48
CA PRO A 11 -7.49 1.64 -6.28
C PRO A 11 -7.54 2.56 -7.49
N GLU A 12 -8.69 2.60 -8.17
CA GLU A 12 -8.87 3.42 -9.37
C GLU A 12 -8.73 4.91 -9.04
N GLN A 13 -9.49 5.40 -8.05
CA GLN A 13 -9.45 6.82 -7.70
C GLN A 13 -8.09 7.23 -7.15
N MET A 14 -7.45 6.38 -6.34
CA MET A 14 -6.12 6.68 -5.80
C MET A 14 -5.05 6.72 -6.89
N MET A 15 -5.11 5.81 -7.87
CA MET A 15 -4.19 5.83 -9.01
C MET A 15 -4.44 7.02 -9.94
N ILE A 16 -5.69 7.43 -10.17
CA ILE A 16 -6.01 8.67 -10.89
C ILE A 16 -5.40 9.89 -10.21
N LEU A 17 -5.52 9.99 -8.87
CA LEU A 17 -4.94 11.09 -8.10
C LEU A 17 -3.41 11.09 -8.17
N TYR A 18 -2.79 9.92 -8.04
CA TYR A 18 -1.35 9.76 -8.16
C TYR A 18 -0.85 10.20 -9.54
N CYS A 19 -1.42 9.64 -10.61
CA CYS A 19 -1.06 9.96 -11.99
C CYS A 19 -1.17 11.47 -12.25
N ARG A 20 -2.25 12.10 -11.79
CA ARG A 20 -2.43 13.56 -11.86
C ARG A 20 -1.34 14.32 -11.09
N ALA A 21 -1.02 13.88 -9.88
CA ALA A 21 -0.04 14.55 -9.02
C ALA A 21 1.39 14.50 -9.61
N VAL A 22 1.74 13.42 -10.30
CA VAL A 22 3.07 13.25 -10.92
C VAL A 22 3.11 13.64 -12.40
N GLY A 23 1.98 14.04 -12.99
CA GLY A 23 1.91 14.56 -14.36
C GLY A 23 1.92 13.51 -15.47
N ILE A 24 1.44 12.29 -15.20
CA ILE A 24 1.33 11.21 -16.19
C ILE A 24 -0.15 10.86 -16.45
N PRO A 25 -0.50 10.33 -17.63
CA PRO A 25 -1.86 9.85 -17.90
C PRO A 25 -2.16 8.59 -17.08
N PHE A 26 -3.37 8.52 -16.52
CA PHE A 26 -3.89 7.29 -15.92
C PHE A 26 -4.21 6.27 -17.02
N ARG A 27 -4.00 5.00 -16.72
CA ARG A 27 -4.41 3.87 -17.56
C ARG A 27 -5.18 2.87 -16.72
N GLU A 28 -6.37 2.48 -17.15
CA GLU A 28 -7.20 1.51 -16.42
C GLU A 28 -6.50 0.15 -16.26
N ASP A 29 -5.73 -0.27 -17.27
CA ASP A 29 -4.96 -1.51 -17.23
C ASP A 29 -3.80 -1.50 -16.23
N SER A 30 -3.48 -0.36 -15.61
CA SER A 30 -2.48 -0.28 -14.52
C SER A 30 -2.96 -0.88 -13.20
N LEU A 31 -4.25 -1.19 -13.07
CA LEU A 31 -4.84 -1.80 -11.86
C LEU A 31 -4.77 -3.33 -11.86
N THR A 32 -4.41 -3.93 -12.99
CA THR A 32 -4.39 -5.39 -13.17
C THR A 32 -3.10 -5.84 -13.83
N TRP A 33 -2.54 -6.96 -13.41
CA TRP A 33 -1.33 -7.53 -13.99
C TRP A 33 -1.32 -9.05 -13.92
N ASP A 34 -0.46 -9.67 -14.73
CA ASP A 34 -0.25 -11.12 -14.71
C ASP A 34 0.59 -11.53 -13.49
N THR A 35 0.32 -12.72 -12.96
CA THR A 35 1.17 -13.34 -11.94
C THR A 35 2.55 -13.68 -12.52
N GLY A 36 3.58 -13.63 -11.68
CA GLY A 36 4.89 -14.16 -12.04
C GLY A 36 6.04 -13.53 -11.24
N HIS A 37 7.14 -14.27 -11.17
CA HIS A 37 8.40 -13.73 -10.67
C HIS A 37 9.05 -12.86 -11.73
N ARG A 38 9.66 -11.76 -11.29
CA ARG A 38 10.51 -10.93 -12.15
C ARG A 38 11.96 -11.36 -12.00
N THR A 39 12.74 -11.29 -13.08
CA THR A 39 14.15 -11.70 -13.06
C THR A 39 14.97 -10.89 -12.04
N GLU A 40 14.56 -9.65 -11.80
CA GLU A 40 15.12 -8.73 -10.81
C GLU A 40 14.98 -9.23 -9.37
N TRP A 41 13.99 -10.08 -9.08
CA TRP A 41 13.70 -10.59 -7.74
C TRP A 41 14.48 -11.85 -7.37
N ARG A 42 15.27 -12.42 -8.29
CA ARG A 42 15.93 -13.72 -8.11
C ARG A 42 16.70 -13.90 -6.79
N LEU A 43 17.30 -12.83 -6.28
CA LEU A 43 18.07 -12.87 -5.01
C LEU A 43 17.19 -12.74 -3.76
N THR A 44 15.93 -12.38 -3.92
CA THR A 44 14.96 -12.05 -2.87
C THR A 44 13.60 -12.70 -3.16
N ASP A 45 13.59 -13.82 -3.89
CA ASP A 45 12.34 -14.45 -4.38
C ASP A 45 11.42 -14.83 -3.23
N GLU A 46 11.98 -15.33 -2.12
CA GLU A 46 11.23 -15.68 -0.90
C GLU A 46 10.44 -14.49 -0.32
N TRP A 47 10.90 -13.25 -0.51
CA TRP A 47 10.20 -12.07 0.01
C TRP A 47 9.15 -11.53 -0.97
N HIS A 48 9.12 -12.04 -2.21
CA HIS A 48 8.22 -11.58 -3.26
C HIS A 48 7.13 -12.58 -3.62
N GLU A 49 7.00 -13.72 -2.91
CA GLU A 49 6.00 -14.74 -3.21
C GLU A 49 4.56 -14.19 -3.27
N THR A 50 4.19 -13.35 -2.29
CA THR A 50 2.83 -12.77 -2.22
C THR A 50 2.57 -11.84 -3.40
N VAL A 51 3.52 -10.97 -3.76
CA VAL A 51 3.34 -10.05 -4.89
C VAL A 51 3.43 -10.78 -6.23
N ALA A 52 4.27 -11.80 -6.35
CA ALA A 52 4.37 -12.64 -7.55
C ALA A 52 3.06 -13.40 -7.83
N GLY A 53 2.30 -13.77 -6.80
CA GLY A 53 0.98 -14.37 -6.94
C GLY A 53 -0.18 -13.36 -7.08
N SER A 54 0.06 -12.07 -6.95
CA SER A 54 -0.98 -11.03 -7.03
C SER A 54 -1.30 -10.66 -8.48
N THR A 55 -2.53 -10.18 -8.70
CA THR A 55 -2.99 -9.70 -10.02
C THR A 55 -3.66 -8.33 -9.96
N GLN A 56 -3.83 -7.77 -8.75
CA GLN A 56 -4.48 -6.49 -8.47
C GLN A 56 -4.10 -6.04 -7.05
N PHE A 57 -4.49 -4.82 -6.69
CA PHE A 57 -4.40 -4.34 -5.30
C PHE A 57 -5.40 -5.08 -4.41
N SER A 58 -4.95 -5.59 -3.27
CA SER A 58 -5.80 -6.28 -2.30
C SER A 58 -5.25 -6.11 -0.89
N ASP A 59 -6.11 -6.33 0.10
CA ASP A 59 -5.71 -6.44 1.51
C ASP A 59 -5.47 -7.92 1.83
N PRO A 60 -4.21 -8.41 1.82
CA PRO A 60 -3.94 -9.78 2.18
C PRO A 60 -4.16 -9.97 3.68
N ALA A 61 -5.21 -10.69 4.05
CA ALA A 61 -5.42 -11.12 5.43
C ALA A 61 -4.21 -11.97 5.88
N THR A 62 -3.39 -11.39 6.77
CA THR A 62 -2.22 -12.08 7.32
C THR A 62 -2.41 -12.24 8.82
N ASP A 63 -2.33 -13.49 9.28
CA ASP A 63 -2.34 -13.80 10.71
C ASP A 63 -0.90 -13.79 11.24
N TYR A 64 -0.59 -12.83 12.10
CA TYR A 64 0.73 -12.68 12.69
C TYR A 64 0.73 -13.19 14.13
N PRO A 65 1.62 -14.13 14.50
CA PRO A 65 1.69 -14.65 15.86
C PRO A 65 2.09 -13.57 16.88
N ALA A 66 2.91 -12.60 16.47
CA ALA A 66 3.29 -11.44 17.26
C ALA A 66 2.69 -10.17 16.68
N THR A 67 1.97 -9.41 17.51
CA THR A 67 1.31 -8.16 17.16
C THR A 67 1.63 -7.08 18.17
N VAL A 68 1.32 -5.82 17.85
CA VAL A 68 1.43 -4.71 18.81
C VAL A 68 0.53 -4.89 20.03
N ALA A 69 -0.55 -5.67 19.92
CA ALA A 69 -1.47 -5.95 21.02
C ALA A 69 -0.93 -6.98 22.01
N ASN A 70 -0.12 -7.94 21.55
CA ASN A 70 0.34 -9.07 22.38
C ASN A 70 1.85 -9.05 22.68
N THR A 71 2.63 -8.14 22.07
CA THR A 71 4.08 -8.06 22.22
C THR A 71 4.52 -6.66 22.66
N PRO A 72 4.91 -6.45 23.94
CA PRO A 72 5.26 -5.13 24.48
C PRO A 72 6.34 -4.39 23.68
N ARG A 73 7.37 -5.11 23.21
CA ARG A 73 8.45 -4.51 22.41
C ARG A 73 7.94 -3.96 21.07
N LEU A 74 6.96 -4.61 20.44
CA LEU A 74 6.35 -4.10 19.21
C LEU A 74 5.49 -2.87 19.48
N ALA A 75 4.78 -2.83 20.61
CA ALA A 75 4.02 -1.65 21.04
C ALA A 75 4.94 -0.43 21.25
N GLU A 76 6.11 -0.62 21.89
CA GLU A 76 7.11 0.43 22.07
C GLU A 76 7.62 0.98 20.73
N PHE A 77 7.97 0.10 19.79
CA PHE A 77 8.40 0.52 18.45
C PHE A 77 7.29 1.22 17.69
N SER A 78 6.06 0.71 17.75
CA SER A 78 4.90 1.34 17.12
C SER A 78 4.70 2.76 17.66
N ALA A 79 4.60 2.93 18.98
CA ALA A 79 4.41 4.25 19.60
C ALA A 79 5.54 5.24 19.26
N HIS A 80 6.78 4.77 19.14
CA HIS A 80 7.90 5.64 18.75
C HIS A 80 7.77 6.14 17.31
N HIS A 81 7.38 5.28 16.37
CA HIS A 81 7.39 5.59 14.94
C HIS A 81 6.06 6.17 14.42
N GLU A 82 4.94 5.85 15.07
CA GLU A 82 3.59 6.28 14.67
C GLU A 82 3.48 7.79 14.50
N LYS A 83 4.12 8.57 15.38
CA LYS A 83 4.15 10.04 15.27
C LYS A 83 4.69 10.56 13.93
N PHE A 84 5.64 9.86 13.32
CA PHE A 84 6.20 10.23 12.02
C PHE A 84 5.26 9.83 10.89
N TYR A 85 4.68 8.63 10.99
CA TYR A 85 3.64 8.18 10.06
C TYR A 85 2.46 9.16 10.05
N GLU A 86 1.93 9.52 11.22
CA GLU A 86 0.82 10.48 11.32
C GLU A 86 1.17 11.85 10.73
N ARG A 87 2.41 12.30 10.90
CA ARG A 87 2.87 13.54 10.26
C ARG A 87 2.82 13.44 8.73
N LEU A 88 3.29 12.34 8.14
CA LEU A 88 3.19 12.11 6.70
C LEU A 88 1.73 11.96 6.25
N ARG A 89 0.91 11.31 7.08
CA ARG A 89 -0.51 11.04 6.82
C ARG A 89 -1.33 12.31 6.69
N THR A 90 -0.93 13.40 7.34
CA THR A 90 -1.57 14.72 7.19
C THR A 90 -1.43 15.33 5.80
N VAL A 91 -0.41 14.92 5.02
CA VAL A 91 -0.14 15.41 3.67
C VAL A 91 -0.36 14.32 2.61
N ARG A 92 -1.15 13.29 2.93
CA ARG A 92 -1.50 12.24 1.98
C ARG A 92 -2.46 12.77 0.92
N LEU A 93 -2.40 12.16 -0.27
CA LEU A 93 -3.44 12.34 -1.28
C LEU A 93 -4.74 11.80 -0.71
N THR A 94 -5.78 12.62 -0.74
CA THR A 94 -7.12 12.22 -0.33
C THR A 94 -8.02 12.34 -1.55
N PRO A 95 -8.89 11.35 -1.81
CA PRO A 95 -10.01 11.56 -2.72
C PRO A 95 -10.77 12.77 -2.21
N ARG A 96 -10.90 13.82 -3.05
CA ARG A 96 -11.82 14.91 -2.70
C ARG A 96 -13.18 14.25 -2.53
N SER A 97 -13.74 14.35 -1.34
CA SER A 97 -15.17 14.16 -1.16
C SER A 97 -15.86 15.09 -2.15
N SER A 98 -16.61 14.53 -3.08
CA SER A 98 -17.55 15.25 -3.91
C SER A 98 -18.44 16.02 -2.93
N ARG A 99 -18.22 17.33 -2.83
CA ARG A 99 -19.17 18.19 -2.11
C ARG A 99 -20.46 18.18 -2.94
N PRO A 100 -21.63 17.94 -2.32
CA PRO A 100 -22.91 18.01 -3.03
C PRO A 100 -23.16 19.40 -3.60
#